data_AF-A0A8S9TSY9-F1
#
_entry.id   AF-A0A8S9TSY9-F1
#
_cell.length_a   1.000
_cell.length_b   1.000
_cell.length_c   1.000
_cell.angle_alpha   90.00
_cell.angle_beta   90.00
_cell.angle_gamma   90.00
#
_symmetry.space_group_name_H-M   'P 1'
#
loop_
_entity.id
_entity.type
_entity.pdbx_description
1 polymer ?
#
loop_
_entity_poly.entity_id
_entity_poly.type
_entity_poly.pdbx_seq_one_letter_code
_entity_poly.pdbx_strand_id
1 'polypeptide(L)'
;MSRHSSVAKVEVRHLGNEVKRQPSERHPRRSWAQGISGPAGQYLVGRRAKKKLMRWQIFNLLRRLVVIAASIQYIIVSMTATGRTFEALEGVHNPPESFRVFTASLISGYVGNGLIRDSSLVHKVLENDTSPRDHAVFLEAKNKTSFQNCSGLPKFNPKIYNFEYLSHAYIQMASAAKYNVTLFKDFELVTVVVDCSFTNLKSGDNAMVRFFNLVRSRVDPTELYMVTMSLNVQDYEIRSQKKTGPCILTMILIVNDMGAGPLGEYYLMALTYPYKRAMGFEVYEFMGITIDSYLELRTVPEDPLTQPANRVITARKRGFYDGQEQSNIRYMYTMLDTNATTAMTRWEWLGEAVISDSRFSR
;
A
#
# COMPACT_ATOMS: atom_id res chain seq x y z
N MET A 1 26.81 34.89 43.24
CA MET A 1 28.25 34.56 43.12
C MET A 1 28.50 34.05 41.72
N SER A 2 29.39 34.74 41.00
CA SER A 2 29.80 34.50 39.60
C SER A 2 30.89 33.43 39.52
N ARG A 3 31.15 32.93 38.29
CA ARG A 3 32.28 32.10 37.77
C ARG A 3 31.90 30.64 37.47
N HIS A 4 32.35 30.00 36.39
CA HIS A 4 33.10 30.42 35.18
C HIS A 4 32.92 29.34 34.12
N SER A 5 32.83 29.75 32.85
CA SER A 5 32.99 28.93 31.66
C SER A 5 34.45 28.52 31.46
N SER A 6 34.69 27.30 30.98
CA SER A 6 35.95 26.92 30.32
C SER A 6 35.70 25.94 29.17
N VAL A 7 35.88 26.45 27.96
CA VAL A 7 35.89 25.73 26.68
C VAL A 7 37.25 25.05 26.50
N ALA A 8 37.27 23.75 26.19
CA ALA A 8 38.50 23.01 25.87
C ALA A 8 38.74 23.00 24.35
N LYS A 9 39.94 23.43 23.97
CA LYS A 9 40.48 23.51 22.61
C LYS A 9 41.26 22.21 22.33
N VAL A 10 40.94 21.50 21.25
CA VAL A 10 41.69 20.29 20.83
C VAL A 10 42.56 20.64 19.63
N GLU A 11 43.85 20.36 19.78
CA GLU A 11 44.94 20.67 18.86
C GLU A 11 45.37 19.38 18.11
N VAL A 12 45.49 19.45 16.79
CA VAL A 12 45.84 18.34 15.90
C VAL A 12 47.36 18.28 15.74
N ARG A 13 48.00 17.17 16.13
CA ARG A 13 49.43 16.91 15.89
C ARG A 13 49.64 15.99 14.68
N HIS A 14 50.44 16.47 13.73
CA HIS A 14 51.06 15.68 12.66
C HIS A 14 52.23 14.86 13.21
N LEU A 15 52.36 13.59 12.78
CA LEU A 15 53.55 12.76 12.98
C LEU A 15 53.99 12.21 11.62
N GLY A 16 55.25 12.51 11.27
CA GLY A 16 55.93 11.99 10.10
C GLY A 16 57.36 11.56 10.45
N ASN A 17 57.87 10.66 9.60
CA ASN A 17 59.23 10.15 9.42
C ASN A 17 59.73 9.05 10.38
N GLU A 18 60.17 7.91 9.82
CA GLU A 18 61.58 7.71 9.46
C GLU A 18 61.86 6.38 8.72
N VAL A 19 62.99 6.40 8.02
CA VAL A 19 63.53 5.43 7.06
C VAL A 19 64.52 4.48 7.74
N LYS A 20 64.59 3.21 7.32
CA LYS A 20 65.77 2.33 7.52
C LYS A 20 66.12 1.54 6.25
N ARG A 21 67.35 1.72 5.74
CA ARG A 21 68.11 0.81 4.84
C ARG A 21 68.93 -0.16 5.72
N GLN A 22 69.31 -1.39 5.36
CA GLN A 22 70.24 -1.94 4.33
C GLN A 22 70.36 -3.49 4.60
N PRO A 23 71.22 -4.35 3.96
CA PRO A 23 72.00 -4.32 2.69
C PRO A 23 71.90 -5.61 1.81
N SER A 24 72.07 -5.49 0.47
CA SER A 24 73.17 -5.98 -0.42
C SER A 24 73.27 -7.48 -0.76
N GLU A 25 73.23 -7.80 -2.07
CA GLU A 25 74.08 -8.84 -2.71
C GLU A 25 74.29 -8.55 -4.21
N ARG A 26 75.42 -9.02 -4.77
CA ARG A 26 76.11 -8.52 -5.98
C ARG A 26 76.00 -9.46 -7.21
N HIS A 27 75.79 -8.85 -8.40
CA HIS A 27 76.44 -9.06 -9.74
C HIS A 27 76.45 -10.43 -10.50
N PRO A 28 76.88 -10.52 -11.80
CA PRO A 28 76.98 -9.53 -12.90
C PRO A 28 76.69 -10.03 -14.36
N ARG A 29 76.77 -9.06 -15.32
CA ARG A 29 77.35 -9.09 -16.70
C ARG A 29 76.60 -9.73 -17.89
N ARG A 30 76.35 -8.91 -18.93
CA ARG A 30 77.05 -8.99 -20.25
C ARG A 30 76.75 -7.77 -21.14
N SER A 31 77.78 -7.35 -21.88
CA SER A 31 77.90 -6.19 -22.77
C SER A 31 78.28 -6.65 -24.18
N TRP A 32 77.75 -6.04 -25.26
CA TRP A 32 78.33 -6.00 -26.62
C TRP A 32 77.88 -4.67 -27.29
N ALA A 33 78.77 -3.67 -27.45
CA ALA A 33 79.51 -3.28 -28.67
C ALA A 33 78.63 -2.64 -29.78
N GLN A 34 78.60 -1.30 -29.91
CA GLN A 34 79.43 -0.41 -30.77
C GLN A 34 79.31 -0.62 -32.29
N GLY A 35 78.74 0.37 -33.00
CA GLY A 35 79.41 1.14 -34.07
C GLY A 35 78.49 1.29 -35.31
N ILE A 36 78.50 2.27 -36.22
CA ILE A 36 79.34 3.42 -36.60
C ILE A 36 78.47 4.37 -37.49
N SER A 37 78.96 5.59 -37.67
CA SER A 37 78.50 6.87 -38.29
C SER A 37 78.14 6.98 -39.79
N GLY A 38 77.14 7.86 -40.11
CA GLY A 38 76.99 8.88 -41.22
C GLY A 38 77.11 8.49 -42.73
N PRO A 39 76.75 9.33 -43.74
CA PRO A 39 76.29 10.74 -43.74
C PRO A 39 75.10 11.12 -44.70
N ALA A 40 74.80 12.43 -44.77
CA ALA A 40 73.82 13.26 -45.51
C ALA A 40 73.13 12.79 -46.82
N GLY A 41 71.85 13.20 -47.00
CA GLY A 41 71.21 13.31 -48.32
C GLY A 41 69.69 13.53 -48.35
N GLN A 42 69.28 14.74 -48.78
CA GLN A 42 68.08 15.10 -49.57
C GLN A 42 66.65 15.00 -49.00
N TYR A 43 65.95 16.14 -49.13
CA TYR A 43 64.50 16.29 -48.99
C TYR A 43 63.75 15.51 -50.08
N LEU A 44 62.80 14.66 -49.66
CA LEU A 44 61.72 14.16 -50.50
C LEU A 44 60.37 14.41 -49.79
N VAL A 45 59.64 15.38 -50.32
CA VAL A 45 58.22 15.57 -50.06
C VAL A 45 57.48 14.37 -50.66
N GLY A 46 56.89 13.54 -49.81
CA GLY A 46 56.25 12.28 -50.22
C GLY A 46 54.99 11.93 -49.46
N ARG A 47 53.86 12.43 -49.98
CA ARG A 47 52.48 11.91 -49.88
C ARG A 47 51.82 11.80 -48.50
N ARG A 48 50.84 12.69 -48.29
CA ARG A 48 49.68 12.49 -47.39
C ARG A 48 49.16 11.05 -47.49
N ALA A 49 49.44 10.24 -46.48
CA ALA A 49 48.73 8.98 -46.25
C ALA A 49 47.28 9.32 -45.88
N LYS A 50 46.39 9.14 -46.86
CA LYS A 50 44.95 9.34 -46.74
C LYS A 50 44.37 8.48 -45.60
N LYS A 51 43.65 9.18 -44.70
CA LYS A 51 42.51 8.74 -43.88
C LYS A 51 42.15 7.24 -43.94
N LYS A 52 42.86 6.40 -43.18
CA LYS A 52 42.33 5.11 -42.69
C LYS A 52 42.40 4.96 -41.17
N LEU A 53 42.77 6.03 -40.47
CA LEU A 53 42.90 6.10 -39.01
C LEU A 53 41.72 6.79 -38.30
N MET A 54 40.74 7.29 -39.05
CA MET A 54 39.69 8.17 -38.50
C MET A 54 38.58 7.38 -37.77
N ARG A 55 38.18 6.21 -38.29
CA ARG A 55 37.10 5.40 -37.69
C ARG A 55 37.48 4.77 -36.36
N TRP A 56 38.72 4.30 -36.22
CA TRP A 56 39.20 3.66 -34.97
C TRP A 56 39.46 4.69 -33.87
N GLN A 57 39.93 5.88 -34.23
CA GLN A 57 40.06 7.01 -33.30
C GLN A 57 38.69 7.53 -32.86
N ILE A 58 37.71 7.66 -33.77
CA ILE A 58 36.33 8.01 -33.43
C ILE A 58 35.69 6.94 -32.53
N PHE A 59 35.88 5.66 -32.84
CA PHE A 59 35.40 4.55 -32.01
C PHE A 59 36.00 4.57 -30.60
N ASN A 60 37.31 4.82 -30.48
CA ASN A 60 37.96 4.94 -29.17
C ASN A 60 37.50 6.17 -28.38
N LEU A 61 37.23 7.29 -29.05
CA LEU A 61 36.65 8.49 -28.43
C LEU A 61 35.23 8.21 -27.92
N LEU A 62 34.38 7.59 -28.73
CA LEU A 62 33.05 7.14 -28.34
C LEU A 62 33.09 6.17 -27.16
N ARG A 63 33.97 5.17 -27.22
CA ARG A 63 34.18 4.22 -26.11
C ARG A 63 34.61 4.94 -24.83
N ARG A 64 35.53 5.90 -24.91
CA ARG A 64 35.96 6.69 -23.74
C ARG A 64 34.84 7.57 -23.19
N LEU A 65 34.03 8.18 -24.04
CA LEU A 65 32.85 8.95 -23.62
C LEU A 65 31.82 8.05 -22.92
N VAL A 66 31.57 6.85 -23.45
CA VAL A 66 30.68 5.87 -22.81
C VAL A 66 31.24 5.42 -21.46
N VAL A 67 32.54 5.19 -21.35
CA VAL A 67 33.18 4.84 -20.07
C VAL A 67 33.06 5.99 -19.06
N ILE A 68 33.28 7.24 -19.48
CA ILE A 68 33.12 8.41 -18.61
C ILE A 68 31.65 8.55 -18.17
N ALA A 69 30.71 8.41 -19.09
CA ALA A 69 29.27 8.45 -18.77
C ALA A 69 28.88 7.33 -17.79
N ALA A 70 29.40 6.12 -17.99
CA ALA A 70 29.18 4.99 -17.07
C ALA A 70 29.78 5.24 -15.68
N SER A 71 30.98 5.84 -15.62
CA SER A 71 31.60 6.22 -14.35
C SER A 71 30.81 7.31 -13.62
N ILE A 72 30.29 8.31 -14.34
CA ILE A 72 29.42 9.34 -13.75
C ILE A 72 28.12 8.73 -13.23
N GLN A 73 27.48 7.86 -14.03
CA GLN A 73 26.30 7.10 -13.60
C GLN A 73 26.58 6.30 -12.33
N TYR A 74 27.73 5.61 -12.27
CA TYR A 74 28.14 4.83 -11.10
C TYR A 74 28.31 5.71 -9.86
N ILE A 75 28.96 6.87 -9.99
CA ILE A 75 29.11 7.82 -8.88
C ILE A 75 27.74 8.31 -8.39
N ILE A 76 26.83 8.67 -9.31
CA ILE A 76 25.47 9.11 -8.95
C ILE A 76 24.70 8.01 -8.21
N VAL A 77 24.73 6.78 -8.73
CA VAL A 77 24.06 5.63 -8.10
C VAL A 77 24.69 5.32 -6.74
N SER A 78 26.01 5.37 -6.62
CA SER A 78 26.73 5.11 -5.37
C SER A 78 26.45 6.18 -4.31
N MET A 79 26.44 7.46 -4.69
CA MET A 79 26.07 8.56 -3.78
C MET A 79 24.61 8.47 -3.36
N THR A 80 23.71 8.16 -4.29
CA THR A 80 22.27 7.98 -3.97
C THR A 80 22.08 6.81 -3.02
N ALA A 81 22.72 5.66 -3.28
CA ALA A 81 22.67 4.49 -2.41
C ALA A 81 23.25 4.77 -1.02
N THR A 82 24.35 5.53 -0.94
CA THR A 82 24.94 5.95 0.33
C THR A 82 23.98 6.85 1.10
N GLY A 83 23.34 7.82 0.44
CA GLY A 83 22.29 8.66 1.02
C GLY A 83 21.12 7.83 1.58
N ARG A 84 20.60 6.89 0.79
CA ARG A 84 19.56 5.94 1.25
C ARG A 84 20.01 5.08 2.43
N THR A 85 21.29 4.71 2.48
CA THR A 85 21.85 3.94 3.60
C THR A 85 21.91 4.79 4.87
N PHE A 86 22.28 6.07 4.77
CA PHE A 86 22.21 6.99 5.92
C PHE A 86 20.78 7.22 6.37
N GLU A 87 19.83 7.44 5.46
CA GLU A 87 18.39 7.54 5.79
C GLU A 87 17.91 6.29 6.55
N ALA A 88 18.30 5.10 6.09
CA ALA A 88 17.95 3.85 6.76
C ALA A 88 18.61 3.69 8.14
N LEU A 89 19.87 4.13 8.31
CA LEU A 89 20.59 4.11 9.59
C LEU A 89 20.06 5.13 10.58
N GLU A 90 19.57 6.28 10.11
CA GLU A 90 18.90 7.30 10.91
C GLU A 90 17.45 6.90 11.29
N GLY A 91 16.94 5.79 10.75
CA GLY A 91 15.58 5.34 10.98
C GLY A 91 14.53 6.23 10.31
N VAL A 92 14.91 6.97 9.27
CA VAL A 92 13.98 7.78 8.47
C VAL A 92 12.96 6.84 7.86
N HIS A 93 11.67 7.18 8.02
CA HIS A 93 10.58 6.32 7.60
C HIS A 93 10.57 6.14 6.09
N ASN A 94 10.31 4.91 5.65
CA ASN A 94 10.10 4.63 4.24
C ASN A 94 8.86 5.39 3.76
N PRO A 95 8.86 5.96 2.54
CA PRO A 95 7.66 6.58 2.00
C PRO A 95 6.52 5.54 1.93
N PRO A 96 5.25 5.97 2.11
CA PRO A 96 4.11 5.09 1.92
C PRO A 96 4.09 4.50 0.50
N GLU A 97 3.98 3.19 0.39
CA GLU A 97 3.88 2.45 -0.85
C GLU A 97 2.51 1.78 -1.00
N SER A 98 2.07 1.61 -2.25
CA SER A 98 0.90 0.79 -2.56
C SER A 98 1.30 -0.68 -2.58
N PHE A 99 0.86 -1.42 -1.57
CA PHE A 99 1.17 -2.85 -1.45
C PHE A 99 0.18 -3.74 -2.19
N ARG A 100 -1.08 -3.31 -2.28
CA ARG A 100 -2.13 -4.11 -2.91
C ARG A 100 -3.30 -3.25 -3.34
N VAL A 101 -3.77 -3.49 -4.56
CA VAL A 101 -5.00 -2.88 -5.08
C VAL A 101 -5.98 -3.99 -5.37
N PHE A 102 -7.13 -3.96 -4.69
CA PHE A 102 -8.24 -4.84 -5.01
C PHE A 102 -9.23 -4.11 -5.90
N THR A 103 -9.75 -4.81 -6.90
CA THR A 103 -10.66 -4.21 -7.88
C THR A 103 -11.93 -5.05 -8.03
N ALA A 104 -13.08 -4.38 -8.10
CA ALA A 104 -14.40 -4.91 -8.42
C ALA A 104 -14.88 -4.18 -9.69
N SER A 105 -14.78 -4.85 -10.83
CA SER A 105 -14.92 -4.24 -12.15
C SER A 105 -16.32 -4.36 -12.77
N LEU A 106 -17.19 -5.19 -12.21
CA LEU A 106 -18.53 -5.41 -12.77
C LEU A 106 -19.55 -4.47 -12.14
N ILE A 107 -19.42 -4.20 -10.83
CA ILE A 107 -20.41 -3.43 -10.08
C ILE A 107 -20.69 -2.07 -10.72
N SER A 108 -19.66 -1.33 -11.16
CA SER A 108 -19.82 -0.03 -11.81
C SER A 108 -20.64 -0.08 -13.10
N GLY A 109 -20.48 -1.15 -13.89
CA GLY A 109 -21.30 -1.36 -15.08
C GLY A 109 -22.76 -1.64 -14.75
N TYR A 110 -23.01 -2.32 -13.62
CA TYR A 110 -24.36 -2.64 -13.16
C TYR A 110 -25.08 -1.44 -12.55
N VAL A 111 -24.40 -0.65 -11.72
CA VAL A 111 -24.96 0.57 -11.08
C VAL A 111 -25.02 1.78 -12.02
N GLY A 112 -24.17 1.82 -13.04
CA GLY A 112 -24.11 2.94 -13.99
C GLY A 112 -23.46 4.21 -13.41
N ASN A 113 -23.72 5.34 -14.06
CA ASN A 113 -23.11 6.64 -13.73
C ASN A 113 -24.11 7.66 -13.16
N GLY A 114 -25.35 7.25 -12.90
CA GLY A 114 -26.42 8.12 -12.42
C GLY A 114 -27.10 7.57 -11.17
N LEU A 115 -28.40 7.82 -11.04
CA LEU A 115 -29.23 7.30 -9.97
C LEU A 115 -29.18 5.77 -9.91
N ILE A 116 -29.02 5.21 -8.70
CA ILE A 116 -29.05 3.77 -8.48
C ILE A 116 -30.38 3.15 -8.92
N ARG A 117 -31.48 3.91 -8.80
CA ARG A 117 -32.81 3.51 -9.29
C ARG A 117 -32.82 3.20 -10.78
N ASP A 118 -32.11 3.99 -11.58
CA ASP A 118 -32.12 3.89 -13.04
C ASP A 118 -31.08 2.89 -13.56
N SER A 119 -30.45 2.15 -12.65
CA SER A 119 -29.36 1.25 -12.97
C SER A 119 -29.83 -0.04 -13.64
N SER A 120 -28.92 -0.67 -14.39
CA SER A 120 -29.20 -1.98 -15.00
C SER A 120 -29.38 -3.09 -13.96
N LEU A 121 -28.78 -2.94 -12.78
CA LEU A 121 -29.04 -3.81 -11.64
C LEU A 121 -30.53 -3.83 -11.29
N VAL A 122 -31.16 -2.66 -11.18
CA VAL A 122 -32.58 -2.56 -10.81
C VAL A 122 -33.49 -2.95 -11.97
N HIS A 123 -33.26 -2.38 -13.16
CA HIS A 123 -34.14 -2.59 -14.30
C HIS A 123 -34.02 -3.97 -14.96
N LYS A 124 -32.79 -4.50 -15.08
CA LYS A 124 -32.53 -5.74 -15.85
C LYS A 124 -32.32 -6.96 -14.97
N VAL A 125 -31.69 -6.81 -13.79
CA VAL A 125 -31.42 -7.96 -12.92
C VAL A 125 -32.55 -8.22 -11.94
N LEU A 126 -33.13 -7.15 -11.39
CA LEU A 126 -34.25 -7.24 -10.45
C LEU A 126 -35.62 -7.02 -11.10
N GLU A 127 -35.67 -6.79 -12.42
CA GLU A 127 -36.90 -6.63 -13.20
C GLU A 127 -37.85 -5.54 -12.62
N ASN A 128 -37.28 -4.45 -12.07
CA ASN A 128 -37.99 -3.38 -11.36
C ASN A 128 -38.65 -3.78 -10.03
N ASP A 129 -38.46 -5.00 -9.56
CA ASP A 129 -38.96 -5.45 -8.27
C ASP A 129 -37.91 -5.25 -7.17
N THR A 130 -38.15 -4.23 -6.36
CA THR A 130 -37.31 -3.82 -5.23
C THR A 130 -37.86 -4.33 -3.89
N SER A 131 -38.74 -5.32 -3.89
CA SER A 131 -39.14 -5.98 -2.64
C SER A 131 -37.96 -6.70 -1.98
N PRO A 132 -37.91 -6.78 -0.63
CA PRO A 132 -36.87 -7.52 0.07
C PRO A 132 -36.81 -8.99 -0.35
N ARG A 133 -35.58 -9.48 -0.56
CA ARG A 133 -35.29 -10.83 -1.03
C ARG A 133 -34.50 -11.60 0.02
N ASP A 134 -34.52 -12.93 -0.11
CA ASP A 134 -33.87 -13.90 0.77
C ASP A 134 -32.59 -14.52 0.16
N HIS A 135 -32.14 -13.98 -0.98
CA HIS A 135 -30.98 -14.47 -1.72
C HIS A 135 -30.09 -13.31 -2.17
N ALA A 136 -28.83 -13.62 -2.44
CA ALA A 136 -27.83 -12.69 -2.92
C ALA A 136 -27.73 -12.75 -4.45
N VAL A 137 -27.32 -11.63 -5.06
CA VAL A 137 -27.06 -11.51 -6.48
C VAL A 137 -25.55 -11.55 -6.72
N PHE A 138 -25.08 -12.52 -7.49
CA PHE A 138 -23.68 -12.67 -7.87
C PHE A 138 -23.49 -12.16 -9.30
N LEU A 139 -22.68 -11.12 -9.47
CA LEU A 139 -22.35 -10.55 -10.78
C LEU A 139 -21.19 -11.34 -11.39
N GLU A 140 -21.47 -12.19 -12.37
CA GLU A 140 -20.46 -13.08 -12.96
C GLU A 140 -19.76 -12.47 -14.18
N ALA A 141 -20.53 -11.77 -15.02
CA ALA A 141 -20.05 -11.03 -16.18
C ALA A 141 -20.97 -9.83 -16.45
N LYS A 142 -20.66 -8.98 -17.44
CA LYS A 142 -21.41 -7.74 -17.73
C LYS A 142 -22.94 -7.93 -17.87
N ASN A 143 -23.37 -9.07 -18.41
CA ASN A 143 -24.78 -9.40 -18.63
C ASN A 143 -25.14 -10.79 -18.08
N LYS A 144 -24.37 -11.30 -17.10
CA LYS A 144 -24.60 -12.63 -16.52
C LYS A 144 -24.55 -12.55 -15.02
N THR A 145 -25.66 -12.92 -14.38
CA THR A 145 -25.80 -12.98 -12.93
C THR A 145 -26.14 -14.40 -12.49
N SER A 146 -25.90 -14.69 -11.22
CA SER A 146 -26.23 -15.94 -10.54
C SER A 146 -26.85 -15.61 -9.19
N PHE A 147 -27.71 -16.48 -8.68
CA PHE A 147 -28.31 -16.33 -7.35
C PHE A 147 -27.76 -17.34 -6.33
N GLN A 148 -26.79 -18.15 -6.74
CA GLN A 148 -26.24 -19.23 -5.91
C GLN A 148 -24.81 -18.95 -5.47
N ASN A 149 -23.92 -18.64 -6.41
CA ASN A 149 -22.51 -18.39 -6.17
C ASN A 149 -21.84 -17.73 -7.39
N CYS A 150 -20.56 -17.39 -7.22
CA CYS A 150 -19.67 -17.05 -8.32
C CYS A 150 -19.12 -18.31 -9.01
N SER A 151 -19.66 -18.67 -10.17
CA SER A 151 -19.16 -19.81 -10.94
C SER A 151 -17.75 -19.56 -11.49
N GLY A 152 -16.96 -20.63 -11.58
CA GLY A 152 -15.59 -20.56 -12.13
C GLY A 152 -14.53 -19.98 -11.20
N LEU A 153 -14.85 -19.70 -9.93
CA LEU A 153 -13.88 -19.29 -8.93
C LEU A 153 -13.48 -20.48 -8.01
N PRO A 154 -12.29 -21.10 -8.22
CA PRO A 154 -11.93 -22.33 -7.51
C PRO A 154 -11.73 -22.14 -6.00
N LYS A 155 -11.42 -20.92 -5.56
CA LYS A 155 -11.22 -20.58 -4.15
C LYS A 155 -12.40 -19.80 -3.54
N PHE A 156 -13.56 -19.82 -4.20
CA PHE A 156 -14.75 -19.18 -3.68
C PHE A 156 -15.17 -19.82 -2.36
N ASN A 157 -15.45 -19.00 -1.35
CA ASN A 157 -15.88 -19.46 -0.05
C ASN A 157 -17.38 -19.17 0.15
N PRO A 158 -18.26 -20.17 -0.08
CA PRO A 158 -19.70 -19.98 0.06
C PRO A 158 -20.14 -19.78 1.51
N LYS A 159 -19.30 -20.05 2.52
CA LYS A 159 -19.64 -19.80 3.93
C LYS A 159 -19.55 -18.33 4.32
N ILE A 160 -18.78 -17.53 3.57
CA ILE A 160 -18.61 -16.10 3.79
C ILE A 160 -19.45 -15.31 2.78
N TYR A 161 -19.37 -15.70 1.51
CA TYR A 161 -20.10 -15.04 0.42
C TYR A 161 -21.44 -15.73 0.16
N ASN A 162 -22.36 -15.58 1.11
CA ASN A 162 -23.75 -15.99 0.98
C ASN A 162 -24.68 -14.91 1.56
N PHE A 163 -25.97 -15.02 1.24
CA PHE A 163 -26.96 -14.05 1.69
C PHE A 163 -27.05 -13.97 3.21
N GLU A 164 -27.12 -15.09 3.93
CA GLU A 164 -27.30 -15.13 5.38
C GLU A 164 -26.18 -14.37 6.12
N TYR A 165 -24.92 -14.68 5.84
CA TYR A 165 -23.78 -14.04 6.49
C TYR A 165 -23.67 -12.55 6.13
N LEU A 166 -23.80 -12.20 4.85
CA LEU A 166 -23.59 -10.82 4.40
C LEU A 166 -24.75 -9.90 4.78
N SER A 167 -26.00 -10.37 4.69
CA SER A 167 -27.17 -9.61 5.15
C SER A 167 -27.14 -9.42 6.66
N HIS A 168 -26.74 -10.44 7.42
CA HIS A 168 -26.57 -10.32 8.86
C HIS A 168 -25.48 -9.31 9.23
N ALA A 169 -24.35 -9.30 8.51
CA ALA A 169 -23.31 -8.29 8.70
C ALA A 169 -23.84 -6.87 8.43
N TYR A 170 -24.60 -6.68 7.35
CA TYR A 170 -25.26 -5.40 7.04
C TYR A 170 -26.25 -4.98 8.13
N ILE A 171 -27.13 -5.87 8.58
CA ILE A 171 -28.15 -5.56 9.59
C ILE A 171 -27.51 -5.15 10.92
N GLN A 172 -26.47 -5.88 11.37
CA GLN A 172 -25.74 -5.52 12.59
C GLN A 172 -25.03 -4.16 12.44
N MET A 173 -24.40 -3.92 11.29
CA MET A 173 -23.77 -2.63 10.99
C MET A 173 -24.79 -1.50 10.98
N ALA A 174 -25.89 -1.62 10.23
CA ALA A 174 -26.91 -0.59 10.13
C ALA A 174 -27.54 -0.27 11.50
N SER A 175 -27.81 -1.31 12.30
CA SER A 175 -28.33 -1.16 13.65
C SER A 175 -27.35 -0.41 14.57
N ALA A 176 -26.06 -0.72 14.48
CA ALA A 176 -25.02 -0.08 15.27
C ALA A 176 -24.71 1.36 14.80
N ALA A 177 -24.83 1.65 13.52
CA ALA A 177 -24.47 2.94 12.94
C ALA A 177 -25.60 3.99 13.00
N LYS A 178 -26.86 3.57 13.18
CA LYS A 178 -28.05 4.43 13.03
C LYS A 178 -28.11 5.65 13.94
N TYR A 179 -27.37 5.67 15.06
CA TYR A 179 -27.31 6.85 15.94
C TYR A 179 -26.51 8.00 15.31
N ASN A 180 -25.49 7.68 14.51
CA ASN A 180 -24.64 8.65 13.83
C ASN A 180 -25.03 8.83 12.36
N VAL A 181 -25.39 7.74 11.68
CA VAL A 181 -25.80 7.72 10.27
C VAL A 181 -27.30 7.51 10.21
N THR A 182 -28.04 8.60 10.32
CA THR A 182 -29.50 8.58 10.49
C THR A 182 -30.24 7.91 9.34
N LEU A 183 -29.69 7.94 8.13
CA LEU A 183 -30.23 7.26 6.94
C LEU A 183 -30.52 5.77 7.18
N PHE A 184 -29.73 5.08 8.01
CA PHE A 184 -29.94 3.66 8.29
C PHE A 184 -31.24 3.36 9.04
N LYS A 185 -31.87 4.35 9.69
CA LYS A 185 -33.18 4.16 10.33
C LYS A 185 -34.27 3.88 9.30
N ASP A 186 -34.15 4.51 8.14
CA ASP A 186 -35.15 4.47 7.09
C ASP A 186 -34.81 3.48 5.98
N PHE A 187 -33.66 2.81 6.05
CA PHE A 187 -33.28 1.82 5.05
C PHE A 187 -33.91 0.44 5.30
N GLU A 188 -34.30 -0.18 4.20
CA GLU A 188 -34.71 -1.56 4.11
C GLU A 188 -33.83 -2.28 3.09
N LEU A 189 -33.24 -3.42 3.50
CA LEU A 189 -32.41 -4.23 2.62
C LEU A 189 -33.27 -4.89 1.54
N VAL A 190 -32.96 -4.60 0.27
CA VAL A 190 -33.56 -5.27 -0.88
C VAL A 190 -32.86 -6.59 -1.13
N THR A 191 -31.55 -6.55 -1.33
CA THR A 191 -30.70 -7.74 -1.52
C THR A 191 -29.23 -7.38 -1.33
N VAL A 192 -28.39 -8.41 -1.18
CA VAL A 192 -26.94 -8.30 -1.20
C VAL A 192 -26.41 -8.64 -2.57
N VAL A 193 -25.50 -7.82 -3.08
CA VAL A 193 -24.83 -7.98 -4.37
C VAL A 193 -23.35 -8.27 -4.15
N VAL A 194 -22.84 -9.29 -4.83
CA VAL A 194 -21.45 -9.73 -4.80
C VAL A 194 -20.86 -9.60 -6.20
N ASP A 195 -19.80 -8.81 -6.35
CA ASP A 195 -19.06 -8.71 -7.60
C ASP A 195 -18.03 -9.85 -7.71
N CYS A 196 -18.30 -10.84 -8.56
CA CYS A 196 -17.41 -11.99 -8.74
C CYS A 196 -16.10 -11.65 -9.44
N SER A 197 -15.97 -10.46 -10.03
CA SER A 197 -14.69 -10.00 -10.56
C SER A 197 -13.71 -9.56 -9.47
N PHE A 198 -14.19 -9.40 -8.23
CA PHE A 198 -13.39 -8.91 -7.11
C PHE A 198 -12.10 -9.71 -6.94
N THR A 199 -10.95 -9.05 -7.03
CA THR A 199 -9.66 -9.75 -7.09
C THR A 199 -9.37 -10.57 -5.83
N ASN A 200 -9.92 -10.18 -4.68
CA ASN A 200 -9.76 -10.93 -3.45
C ASN A 200 -10.48 -12.30 -3.49
N LEU A 201 -11.69 -12.35 -4.06
CA LEU A 201 -12.45 -13.58 -4.28
C LEU A 201 -11.68 -14.57 -5.16
N LYS A 202 -11.01 -14.06 -6.21
CA LYS A 202 -10.14 -14.87 -7.08
C LYS A 202 -8.94 -15.44 -6.33
N SER A 203 -8.38 -14.67 -5.39
CA SER A 203 -7.22 -15.10 -4.60
C SER A 203 -7.57 -16.09 -3.47
N GLY A 204 -8.82 -16.10 -3.01
CA GLY A 204 -9.29 -16.94 -1.91
C GLY A 204 -8.90 -16.45 -0.51
N ASP A 205 -8.52 -15.18 -0.35
CA ASP A 205 -8.15 -14.62 0.95
C ASP A 205 -9.42 -14.27 1.74
N ASN A 206 -9.69 -15.01 2.80
CA ASN A 206 -10.89 -14.84 3.62
C ASN A 206 -10.79 -13.69 4.65
N ALA A 207 -9.62 -13.05 4.80
CA ALA A 207 -9.42 -11.97 5.76
C ALA A 207 -9.96 -10.62 5.25
N MET A 208 -10.46 -10.58 4.01
CA MET A 208 -11.04 -9.40 3.40
C MET A 208 -12.33 -9.76 2.66
N VAL A 209 -13.39 -9.01 2.91
CA VAL A 209 -14.69 -9.25 2.31
C VAL A 209 -15.20 -7.91 1.80
N ARG A 210 -15.59 -7.87 0.53
CA ARG A 210 -16.25 -6.70 -0.06
C ARG A 210 -17.53 -7.13 -0.75
N PHE A 211 -18.61 -6.43 -0.45
CA PHE A 211 -19.94 -6.67 -0.99
C PHE A 211 -20.75 -5.37 -0.98
N PHE A 212 -21.88 -5.39 -1.69
CA PHE A 212 -22.70 -4.22 -1.91
C PHE A 212 -24.13 -4.53 -1.48
N ASN A 213 -24.77 -3.64 -0.76
CA ASN A 213 -26.14 -3.83 -0.29
C ASN A 213 -27.03 -2.86 -1.03
N LEU A 214 -27.96 -3.38 -1.83
CA LEU A 214 -29.00 -2.57 -2.42
C LEU A 214 -30.08 -2.37 -1.36
N VAL A 215 -30.36 -1.11 -1.04
CA VAL A 215 -31.33 -0.74 -0.01
C VAL A 215 -32.30 0.28 -0.57
N ARG A 216 -33.53 0.25 -0.07
CA ARG A 216 -34.56 1.24 -0.40
C ARG A 216 -34.97 2.02 0.84
N SER A 217 -35.46 3.23 0.65
CA SER A 217 -36.10 3.98 1.73
C SER A 217 -37.46 3.35 2.08
N ARG A 218 -37.74 3.27 3.39
CA ARG A 218 -39.04 2.88 3.94
C ARG A 218 -40.08 3.98 3.80
N VAL A 219 -39.63 5.23 3.70
CA VAL A 219 -40.48 6.41 3.53
C VAL A 219 -40.88 6.55 2.06
N ASP A 220 -39.91 6.45 1.16
CA ASP A 220 -40.14 6.45 -0.29
C ASP A 220 -39.45 5.23 -0.93
N PRO A 221 -40.18 4.14 -1.21
CA PRO A 221 -39.63 2.95 -1.86
C PRO A 221 -39.05 3.21 -3.25
N THR A 222 -39.26 4.39 -3.82
CA THR A 222 -38.65 4.77 -5.09
C THR A 222 -37.18 5.17 -4.96
N GLU A 223 -36.77 5.64 -3.78
CA GLU A 223 -35.39 6.00 -3.48
C GLU A 223 -34.56 4.76 -3.16
N LEU A 224 -33.52 4.54 -3.98
CA LEU A 224 -32.61 3.42 -3.85
C LEU A 224 -31.19 3.90 -3.61
N TYR A 225 -30.48 3.15 -2.78
CA TYR A 225 -29.11 3.43 -2.39
C TYR A 225 -28.27 2.16 -2.51
N MET A 226 -27.01 2.36 -2.86
CA MET A 226 -25.99 1.33 -2.79
C MET A 226 -25.12 1.56 -1.56
N VAL A 227 -25.13 0.61 -0.63
CA VAL A 227 -24.26 0.62 0.56
C VAL A 227 -23.13 -0.38 0.35
N THR A 228 -21.95 0.12 -0.02
CA THR A 228 -20.75 -0.73 -0.13
C THR A 228 -20.22 -1.01 1.25
N MET A 229 -19.90 -2.27 1.54
CA MET A 229 -19.24 -2.69 2.77
C MET A 229 -17.91 -3.36 2.44
N SER A 230 -16.81 -2.82 2.96
CA SER A 230 -15.48 -3.41 2.90
C SER A 230 -15.03 -3.80 4.30
N LEU A 231 -15.00 -5.10 4.58
CA LEU A 231 -14.58 -5.70 5.85
C LEU A 231 -13.15 -6.23 5.72
N ASN A 232 -12.27 -5.88 6.65
CA ASN A 232 -10.95 -6.49 6.78
C ASN A 232 -10.65 -6.87 8.23
N VAL A 233 -10.08 -8.05 8.41
CA VAL A 233 -9.58 -8.48 9.72
C VAL A 233 -8.20 -7.84 9.95
N GLN A 234 -8.05 -7.18 11.09
CA GLN A 234 -6.82 -6.52 11.53
C GLN A 234 -6.62 -6.71 13.03
N ASP A 235 -5.45 -6.30 13.52
CA ASP A 235 -5.21 -6.17 14.96
C ASP A 235 -5.35 -4.70 15.36
N TYR A 236 -5.95 -4.47 16.53
CA TYR A 236 -6.09 -3.15 17.13
C TYR A 236 -5.30 -3.04 18.43
N GLU A 237 -4.97 -1.79 18.80
CA GLU A 237 -4.39 -1.43 20.08
C GLU A 237 -5.04 -0.17 20.64
N ILE A 238 -5.29 -0.17 21.95
CA ILE A 238 -5.70 0.98 22.74
C ILE A 238 -4.61 1.21 23.79
N ARG A 239 -3.63 2.04 23.43
CA ARG A 239 -2.42 2.29 24.23
C ARG A 239 -2.74 2.75 25.65
N SER A 240 -3.72 3.64 25.81
CA SER A 240 -4.13 4.18 27.12
C SER A 240 -4.67 3.11 28.09
N GLN A 241 -5.20 2.00 27.55
CA GLN A 241 -5.79 0.92 28.33
C GLN A 241 -4.94 -0.36 28.31
N LYS A 242 -3.77 -0.34 27.66
CA LYS A 242 -2.92 -1.53 27.40
C LYS A 242 -3.72 -2.71 26.83
N LYS A 243 -4.68 -2.42 25.95
CA LYS A 243 -5.58 -3.41 25.37
C LYS A 243 -5.21 -3.65 23.91
N THR A 244 -5.04 -4.91 23.54
CA THR A 244 -4.80 -5.34 22.17
C THR A 244 -5.72 -6.51 21.82
N GLY A 245 -5.88 -6.77 20.52
CA GLY A 245 -6.58 -7.95 20.05
C GLY A 245 -6.99 -7.82 18.59
N PRO A 246 -7.67 -8.84 18.04
CA PRO A 246 -8.19 -8.75 16.69
C PRO A 246 -9.45 -7.90 16.63
N CYS A 247 -9.68 -7.31 15.47
CA CYS A 247 -10.91 -6.60 15.11
C CYS A 247 -11.26 -6.83 13.64
N ILE A 248 -12.51 -6.53 13.30
CA ILE A 248 -12.85 -6.18 11.91
C ILE A 248 -12.86 -4.66 11.81
N LEU A 249 -12.09 -4.12 10.87
CA LEU A 249 -12.29 -2.76 10.38
C LEU A 249 -13.25 -2.83 9.18
N THR A 250 -14.22 -1.93 9.17
CA THR A 250 -15.30 -1.86 8.18
C THR A 250 -15.32 -0.46 7.62
N MET A 251 -15.33 -0.36 6.30
CA MET A 251 -15.55 0.89 5.59
C MET A 251 -16.90 0.79 4.91
N ILE A 252 -17.74 1.78 5.15
CA ILE A 252 -19.02 1.92 4.47
C ILE A 252 -19.02 3.13 3.55
N LEU A 253 -19.65 2.98 2.39
CA LEU A 253 -19.87 4.02 1.40
C LEU A 253 -21.34 3.96 0.99
N ILE A 254 -22.05 5.09 1.10
CA ILE A 254 -23.47 5.21 0.76
C ILE A 254 -23.59 6.08 -0.48
N VAL A 255 -24.25 5.57 -1.53
CA VAL A 255 -24.43 6.30 -2.80
C VAL A 255 -25.88 6.15 -3.26
N ASN A 256 -26.54 7.25 -3.60
CA ASN A 256 -27.83 7.26 -4.31
C ASN A 256 -27.68 7.59 -5.80
N ASP A 257 -26.67 8.40 -6.14
CA ASP A 257 -26.33 8.82 -7.49
C ASP A 257 -24.81 8.74 -7.68
N MET A 258 -24.37 7.91 -8.63
CA MET A 258 -22.95 7.72 -8.92
C MET A 258 -22.29 8.98 -9.51
N GLY A 259 -23.07 9.89 -10.10
CA GLY A 259 -22.60 11.16 -10.65
C GLY A 259 -22.48 12.29 -9.62
N ALA A 260 -23.25 12.23 -8.53
CA ALA A 260 -23.25 13.25 -7.48
C ALA A 260 -22.17 13.02 -6.40
N GLY A 261 -21.60 11.81 -6.34
CA GLY A 261 -20.65 11.41 -5.30
C GLY A 261 -21.34 10.72 -4.12
N PRO A 262 -20.55 10.29 -3.11
CA PRO A 262 -21.10 9.60 -1.96
C PRO A 262 -21.83 10.52 -1.00
N LEU A 263 -22.94 10.04 -0.47
CA LEU A 263 -23.71 10.72 0.59
C LEU A 263 -23.01 10.64 1.95
N GLY A 264 -22.21 9.59 2.14
CA GLY A 264 -21.48 9.39 3.38
C GLY A 264 -20.49 8.23 3.29
N GLU A 265 -19.38 8.42 3.99
CA GLU A 265 -18.28 7.47 4.12
C GLU A 265 -17.88 7.38 5.59
N TYR A 266 -17.82 6.16 6.13
CA TYR A 266 -17.58 5.97 7.56
C TYR A 266 -16.69 4.77 7.83
N TYR A 267 -15.87 4.91 8.87
CA TYR A 267 -15.19 3.78 9.49
C TYR A 267 -16.05 3.21 10.61
N LEU A 268 -16.12 1.90 10.68
CA LEU A 268 -16.65 1.17 11.81
C LEU A 268 -15.67 0.08 12.21
N MET A 269 -15.60 -0.23 13.50
CA MET A 269 -14.81 -1.37 13.96
C MET A 269 -15.64 -2.25 14.87
N ALA A 270 -15.47 -3.56 14.71
CA ALA A 270 -15.92 -4.55 15.68
C ALA A 270 -14.68 -5.08 16.42
N LEU A 271 -14.40 -4.53 17.60
CA LEU A 271 -13.29 -4.97 18.43
C LEU A 271 -13.56 -6.38 18.97
N THR A 272 -12.50 -7.17 19.19
CA THR A 272 -12.55 -8.54 19.76
C THR A 272 -13.24 -9.60 18.89
N TYR A 273 -13.54 -9.30 17.62
CA TYR A 273 -13.98 -10.29 16.65
C TYR A 273 -12.82 -11.25 16.28
N PRO A 274 -13.03 -12.58 16.10
CA PRO A 274 -14.30 -13.33 16.08
C PRO A 274 -14.72 -13.91 17.44
N TYR A 275 -14.11 -13.49 18.55
CA TYR A 275 -14.35 -14.12 19.86
C TYR A 275 -15.71 -13.77 20.48
N LYS A 276 -16.44 -12.81 19.90
CA LYS A 276 -17.84 -12.49 20.24
C LYS A 276 -18.78 -12.96 19.13
N ARG A 277 -19.93 -13.52 19.52
CA ARG A 277 -20.98 -13.97 18.58
C ARG A 277 -21.59 -12.83 17.76
N ALA A 278 -21.71 -11.64 18.35
CA ALA A 278 -22.18 -10.45 17.65
C ALA A 278 -21.01 -9.59 17.19
N MET A 279 -21.10 -9.08 15.96
CA MET A 279 -20.25 -8.02 15.45
C MET A 279 -20.70 -6.70 16.10
N GLY A 280 -20.15 -6.42 17.28
CA GLY A 280 -20.38 -5.17 18.00
C GLY A 280 -19.66 -4.01 17.32
N PHE A 281 -20.20 -3.56 16.18
CA PHE A 281 -19.67 -2.41 15.45
C PHE A 281 -19.83 -1.14 16.27
N GLU A 282 -18.79 -0.33 16.29
CA GLU A 282 -18.79 1.04 16.79
C GLU A 282 -18.35 1.95 15.65
N VAL A 283 -18.86 3.19 15.61
CA VAL A 283 -18.49 4.17 14.59
C VAL A 283 -17.20 4.86 14.99
N TYR A 284 -16.34 5.11 14.01
CA TYR A 284 -15.06 5.75 14.19
C TYR A 284 -14.88 6.90 13.21
N GLU A 285 -14.21 7.93 13.68
CA GLU A 285 -13.68 9.00 12.86
C GLU A 285 -12.17 8.83 12.65
N PHE A 286 -11.70 9.23 11.48
CA PHE A 286 -10.30 9.17 11.12
C PHE A 286 -9.52 10.33 11.74
N MET A 287 -8.46 10.02 12.49
CA MET A 287 -7.60 11.01 13.14
C MET A 287 -6.32 11.28 12.35
N GLY A 288 -5.76 10.25 11.72
CA GLY A 288 -4.48 10.36 11.03
C GLY A 288 -3.80 9.01 10.84
N ILE A 289 -2.60 9.06 10.27
CA ILE A 289 -1.65 7.95 10.24
C ILE A 289 -0.56 8.24 11.26
N THR A 290 -0.29 7.29 12.15
CA THR A 290 0.78 7.45 13.15
C THR A 290 2.16 7.39 12.48
N ILE A 291 3.20 7.82 13.20
CA ILE A 291 4.59 7.61 12.76
C ILE A 291 4.88 6.13 12.44
N ASP A 292 4.37 5.19 13.25
CA ASP A 292 4.58 3.75 13.03
C ASP A 292 3.65 3.15 11.94
N SER A 293 3.10 3.98 11.06
CA SER A 293 2.20 3.61 9.93
C SER A 293 0.90 2.88 10.32
N TYR A 294 0.38 3.11 11.52
CA TYR A 294 -0.96 2.67 11.93
C TYR A 294 -2.03 3.68 11.52
N LEU A 295 -3.22 3.18 11.20
CA LEU A 295 -4.43 3.96 11.08
C LEU A 295 -4.91 4.35 12.49
N GLU A 296 -4.93 5.65 12.80
CA GLU A 296 -5.47 6.16 14.06
C GLU A 296 -6.94 6.56 13.87
N LEU A 297 -7.79 5.98 14.70
CA LEU A 297 -9.23 6.14 14.70
C LEU A 297 -9.72 6.55 16.10
N ARG A 298 -10.72 7.43 16.18
CA ARG A 298 -11.38 7.80 17.44
C ARG A 298 -12.82 7.31 17.43
N THR A 299 -13.23 6.60 18.47
CA THR A 299 -14.61 6.11 18.62
C THR A 299 -15.55 7.31 18.74
N VAL A 300 -16.66 7.28 18.00
CA VAL A 300 -17.79 8.18 18.18
C VAL A 300 -18.75 7.50 19.17
N PRO A 301 -18.93 8.03 20.39
CA PRO A 301 -19.85 7.42 21.36
C PRO A 301 -21.30 7.66 20.96
N GLU A 302 -22.19 6.70 21.30
CA GLU A 302 -23.64 6.88 21.10
C GLU A 302 -24.20 7.94 22.05
N ASP A 303 -23.70 7.94 23.29
CA ASP A 303 -23.97 8.98 24.28
C ASP A 303 -22.64 9.58 24.79
N PRO A 304 -22.25 10.77 24.29
CA PRO A 304 -21.02 11.44 24.71
C PRO A 304 -20.97 11.80 26.20
N LEU A 305 -22.10 11.82 26.91
CA LEU A 305 -22.14 12.16 28.34
C LEU A 305 -21.79 10.98 29.23
N THR A 306 -21.99 9.75 28.75
CA THR A 306 -21.79 8.52 29.55
C THR A 306 -20.70 7.61 29.00
N GLN A 307 -20.37 7.72 27.71
CA GLN A 307 -19.39 6.85 27.05
C GLN A 307 -18.14 7.63 26.63
N PRO A 308 -16.92 7.12 26.95
CA PRO A 308 -15.69 7.79 26.56
C PRO A 308 -15.35 7.57 25.08
N ALA A 309 -14.86 8.60 24.42
CA ALA A 309 -14.26 8.49 23.10
C ALA A 309 -12.85 7.88 23.21
N ASN A 310 -12.70 6.63 22.77
CA ASN A 310 -11.41 5.93 22.79
C ASN A 310 -10.61 6.19 21.51
N ARG A 311 -9.29 6.26 21.63
CA ARG A 311 -8.37 6.25 20.49
C ARG A 311 -7.88 4.83 20.26
N VAL A 312 -8.09 4.35 19.04
CA VAL A 312 -7.71 3.02 18.59
C VAL A 312 -6.73 3.18 17.44
N ILE A 313 -5.63 2.44 17.49
CA ILE A 313 -4.74 2.30 16.34
C ILE A 313 -4.90 0.91 15.77
N THR A 314 -4.90 0.80 14.44
CA THR A 314 -5.04 -0.49 13.73
C THR A 314 -4.16 -0.52 12.50
N ALA A 315 -3.63 -1.70 12.20
CA ALA A 315 -2.92 -1.93 10.96
C ALA A 315 -2.99 -3.42 10.61
N ARG A 316 -3.01 -3.73 9.31
CA ARG A 316 -2.76 -5.10 8.88
C ARG A 316 -1.26 -5.33 8.81
N LYS A 317 -0.76 -6.16 9.71
CA LYS A 317 0.65 -6.58 9.72
C LYS A 317 0.82 -7.75 8.76
N ARG A 318 1.74 -7.62 7.80
CA ARG A 318 2.11 -8.72 6.91
C ARG A 318 3.62 -8.80 6.80
N GLY A 319 4.19 -9.92 7.21
CA GLY A 319 5.63 -10.12 7.16
C GLY A 319 5.99 -11.58 6.97
N PHE A 320 7.27 -11.81 6.71
CA PHE A 320 7.86 -13.13 6.74
C PHE A 320 8.90 -13.17 7.86
N TYR A 321 8.91 -14.27 8.60
CA TYR A 321 9.99 -14.60 9.51
C TYR A 321 10.96 -15.51 8.74
N ASP A 322 12.19 -15.05 8.51
CA ASP A 322 13.17 -15.78 7.69
C ASP A 322 14.07 -16.71 8.53
N GLY A 323 13.79 -16.86 9.83
CA GLY A 323 14.57 -17.69 10.74
C GLY A 323 15.78 -16.99 11.36
N GLN A 324 16.17 -15.81 10.86
CA GLN A 324 17.14 -14.93 11.51
C GLN A 324 16.39 -13.98 12.47
N GLU A 325 17.10 -13.37 13.42
CA GLU A 325 16.53 -12.52 14.48
C GLU A 325 15.84 -11.24 13.97
N GLN A 326 15.64 -11.08 12.66
CA GLN A 326 14.97 -9.94 12.05
C GLN A 326 13.70 -10.37 11.32
N SER A 327 12.63 -9.60 11.53
CA SER A 327 11.38 -9.78 10.80
C SER A 327 11.12 -8.54 9.95
N ASN A 328 10.83 -8.75 8.66
CA ASN A 328 10.38 -7.68 7.78
C ASN A 328 8.85 -7.65 7.83
N ILE A 329 8.31 -6.66 8.55
CA ILE A 329 6.87 -6.49 8.75
C ILE A 329 6.42 -5.27 7.95
N ARG A 330 5.41 -5.47 7.12
CA ARG A 330 4.71 -4.40 6.41
C ARG A 330 3.47 -4.04 7.20
N TYR A 331 3.36 -2.79 7.58
CA TYR A 331 2.16 -2.23 8.18
C TYR A 331 1.33 -1.64 7.07
N MET A 332 0.12 -2.16 6.89
CA MET A 332 -0.77 -1.74 5.81
C MET A 332 -2.08 -1.18 6.36
N TYR A 333 -2.53 -0.08 5.80
CA TYR A 333 -3.79 0.57 6.08
C TYR A 333 -4.53 0.86 4.77
N THR A 334 -5.77 1.32 4.87
CA THR A 334 -6.61 1.65 3.72
C THR A 334 -7.42 2.89 4.05
N MET A 335 -7.71 3.69 3.02
CA MET A 335 -8.31 5.01 3.13
C MET A 335 -9.65 5.06 2.40
N LEU A 336 -10.59 5.81 2.97
CA LEU A 336 -11.84 6.22 2.33
C LEU A 336 -11.53 7.09 1.09
N ASP A 337 -12.38 7.02 0.06
CA ASP A 337 -12.13 7.63 -1.25
C ASP A 337 -13.32 8.51 -1.62
N THR A 338 -13.05 9.80 -1.80
CA THR A 338 -14.07 10.81 -2.10
C THR A 338 -14.83 10.61 -3.41
N ASN A 339 -14.33 9.78 -4.34
CA ASN A 339 -15.02 9.52 -5.60
C ASN A 339 -15.85 8.23 -5.51
N ALA A 340 -17.18 8.32 -5.68
CA ALA A 340 -18.07 7.16 -5.57
C ALA A 340 -17.68 5.98 -6.47
N THR A 341 -17.25 6.25 -7.71
CA THR A 341 -16.85 5.18 -8.65
C THR A 341 -15.55 4.53 -8.20
N THR A 342 -14.53 5.31 -7.86
CA THR A 342 -13.25 4.75 -7.37
C THR A 342 -13.44 4.04 -6.04
N ALA A 343 -14.18 4.64 -5.10
CA ALA A 343 -14.51 4.05 -3.81
C ALA A 343 -15.21 2.70 -3.94
N MET A 344 -16.15 2.55 -4.88
CA MET A 344 -16.88 1.29 -5.09
C MET A 344 -16.03 0.24 -5.80
N THR A 345 -15.22 0.64 -6.78
CA THR A 345 -14.51 -0.29 -7.69
C THR A 345 -13.08 -0.60 -7.28
N ARG A 346 -12.42 0.26 -6.50
CA ARG A 346 -11.03 0.14 -6.08
C ARG A 346 -10.94 0.10 -4.56
N TRP A 347 -10.08 -0.75 -4.04
CA TRP A 347 -9.75 -0.79 -2.62
C TRP A 347 -8.24 -0.94 -2.47
N GLU A 348 -7.58 0.16 -2.15
CA GLU A 348 -6.14 0.23 -2.10
C GLU A 348 -5.61 0.11 -0.68
N TRP A 349 -4.54 -0.66 -0.54
CA TRP A 349 -3.80 -0.86 0.68
C TRP A 349 -2.45 -0.20 0.56
N LEU A 350 -2.30 0.87 1.32
CA LEU A 350 -1.09 1.65 1.47
C LEU A 350 -0.34 1.16 2.71
N GLY A 351 0.94 1.46 2.80
CA GLY A 351 1.68 1.15 4.00
C GLY A 351 3.16 1.39 3.88
N GLU A 352 3.88 0.98 4.90
CA GLU A 352 5.34 1.11 4.95
C GLU A 352 5.96 -0.23 5.37
N ALA A 353 7.17 -0.47 4.88
CA ALA A 353 7.99 -1.60 5.31
C ALA A 353 8.80 -1.19 6.55
N VAL A 354 8.66 -1.96 7.63
CA VAL A 354 9.36 -1.73 8.90
C VAL A 354 10.22 -2.96 9.20
N ILE A 355 11.49 -2.73 9.51
CA ILE A 355 12.40 -3.76 10.01
C ILE A 355 12.20 -3.84 11.52
N SER A 356 11.75 -4.99 12.01
CA SER A 356 11.61 -5.24 13.45
C SER A 356 12.66 -6.25 13.89
N ASP A 357 13.55 -5.85 14.80
CA ASP A 357 14.49 -6.75 15.48
C ASP A 357 13.74 -7.52 16.58
N SER A 358 13.84 -8.85 16.55
CA SER A 358 13.15 -9.74 17.49
C SER A 358 13.82 -9.83 18.86
N ARG A 359 15.00 -9.22 19.06
CA ARG A 359 15.71 -9.25 20.36
C ARG A 359 15.11 -8.38 21.46
N PHE A 360 14.22 -7.45 21.14
CA PHE A 360 13.61 -6.53 22.12
C PHE A 360 12.14 -6.86 22.50
N SER A 361 11.59 -7.98 22.02
CA SER A 361 10.18 -8.35 22.26
C SER A 361 9.98 -9.56 23.20
N ARG A 362 10.92 -9.81 24.13
CA ARG A 362 10.71 -10.76 25.25
C ARG A 362 10.47 -10.05 26.58
#